data_AF-A0AA38Y2M5-F1
#
_entry.id   AF-A0AA38Y2M5-F1
#
_cell.length_a   1.000
_cell.length_b   1.000
_cell.length_c   1.000
_cell.angle_alpha   90.00
_cell.angle_beta   90.00
_cell.angle_gamma   90.00
#
_symmetry.space_group_name_H-M   'P 1'
#
loop_
_entity.id
_entity.type
_entity.pdbx_description
1 polymer ?
#
loop_
_entity_poly.entity_id
_entity_poly.type
_entity_poly.pdbx_seq_one_letter_code
_entity_poly.pdbx_strand_id
1 'polypeptide(L)'
;MGNHALDINGFVVNGKSVDIHITTRGSDWIFTVTSIMGLLFLCILGASFLKSVKNRFFFYTLAAPAFVAFVVNFSIASNLGWTPIDVEWHRSNGDVAGNNRQIWYVRYIGWFLVWPIISVAILLTSMVPTLYILWTVFLTGSMAILATVAALVKTDYKWAFYTFWLFAWLLVGYNLIWLPRKYASSLGLDVARIHNVSSGFIWGVWGLYPICWGVSEGGNVIPPDSELIYYGILDCLLLPVLFSYFLWAHWNIDPARLGLAMRSYEDPLPGTLPHHEKQPVPAPSEGVTNGSAPAEPAPAAAV
;
A
#
# COMPACT_ATOMS: atom_id res chain seq x y z
N MET A 1 0.13 -31.23 14.60
CA MET A 1 1.13 -30.52 15.43
C MET A 1 0.53 -29.18 15.79
N GLY A 2 0.56 -28.80 17.07
CA GLY A 2 0.03 -27.51 17.54
C GLY A 2 1.01 -26.38 17.28
N ASN A 3 0.58 -25.15 17.55
CA ASN A 3 1.44 -23.98 17.53
C ASN A 3 2.36 -23.96 18.76
N HIS A 4 3.67 -24.04 18.52
CA HIS A 4 4.72 -24.04 19.55
C HIS A 4 5.59 -22.78 19.49
N ALA A 5 5.14 -21.71 18.83
CA ALA A 5 5.94 -20.51 18.63
C ALA A 5 6.37 -19.86 19.95
N LEU A 6 5.48 -19.84 20.94
CA LEU A 6 5.73 -19.21 22.24
C LEU A 6 6.71 -20.03 23.10
N ASP A 7 6.69 -21.35 22.95
CA ASP A 7 7.62 -22.26 23.63
C ASP A 7 9.06 -22.08 23.10
N ILE A 8 9.19 -21.80 21.80
CA ILE A 8 10.48 -21.67 21.12
C ILE A 8 11.08 -20.27 21.28
N ASN A 9 10.28 -19.22 21.04
CA ASN A 9 10.78 -17.84 20.98
C ASN A 9 10.66 -17.07 22.30
N GLY A 10 9.96 -17.62 23.30
CA GLY A 10 9.98 -17.16 24.69
C GLY A 10 9.59 -15.71 24.94
N PHE A 11 9.70 -15.26 26.20
CA PHE A 11 9.23 -13.94 26.64
C PHE A 11 10.34 -13.07 27.23
N VAL A 12 11.57 -13.26 26.76
CA VAL A 12 12.75 -12.51 27.22
C VAL A 12 13.46 -11.88 26.03
N VAL A 13 13.61 -10.55 26.05
CA VAL A 13 14.36 -9.79 25.04
C VAL A 13 15.34 -8.87 25.75
N ASN A 14 16.60 -8.86 25.30
CA ASN A 14 17.67 -8.04 25.88
C ASN A 14 17.81 -8.20 27.41
N GLY A 15 17.62 -9.41 27.92
CA GLY A 15 17.72 -9.72 29.36
C GLY A 15 16.53 -9.27 30.22
N LYS A 16 15.44 -8.76 29.61
CA LYS A 16 14.22 -8.36 30.31
C LYS A 16 13.05 -9.28 29.93
N SER A 17 12.40 -9.84 30.94
CA SER A 17 11.16 -10.61 30.78
C SER A 17 9.97 -9.68 30.62
N VAL A 18 8.98 -10.11 29.84
CA VAL A 18 7.69 -9.41 29.75
C VAL A 18 6.64 -9.99 30.69
N ASP A 19 5.88 -9.14 31.37
CA ASP A 19 4.82 -9.57 32.30
C ASP A 19 3.49 -9.75 31.56
N ILE A 20 3.10 -8.76 30.75
CA ILE A 20 1.83 -8.75 30.01
C ILE A 20 2.11 -9.10 28.55
N HIS A 21 1.82 -10.34 28.16
CA HIS A 21 2.17 -10.88 26.84
C HIS A 21 1.02 -11.70 26.22
N ILE A 22 1.19 -12.07 24.95
CA ILE A 22 0.22 -12.88 24.21
C ILE A 22 0.17 -14.32 24.69
N THR A 23 -0.95 -15.00 24.43
CA THR A 23 -1.09 -16.45 24.59
C THR A 23 -1.05 -17.17 23.25
N THR A 24 -1.03 -18.51 23.27
CA THR A 24 -1.07 -19.32 22.05
C THR A 24 -2.29 -18.98 21.18
N ARG A 25 -3.41 -18.56 21.80
CA ARG A 25 -4.60 -18.13 21.06
C ARG A 25 -4.38 -16.86 20.26
N GLY A 26 -3.69 -15.87 20.83
CA GLY A 26 -3.31 -14.65 20.12
C GLY A 26 -2.37 -14.96 18.94
N SER A 27 -1.42 -15.87 19.16
CA SER A 27 -0.50 -16.36 18.12
C SER A 27 -1.23 -17.11 16.98
N ASP A 28 -2.16 -18.03 17.31
CA ASP A 28 -2.96 -18.78 16.33
C ASP A 28 -3.81 -17.86 15.45
N TRP A 29 -4.42 -16.84 16.06
CA TRP A 29 -5.17 -15.82 15.32
C TRP A 29 -4.27 -15.10 14.32
N ILE A 30 -3.08 -14.65 14.72
CA ILE A 30 -2.19 -13.94 13.80
C ILE A 30 -1.59 -14.88 12.74
N PHE A 31 -1.41 -16.19 13.01
CA PHE A 31 -1.10 -17.15 11.94
C PHE A 31 -2.23 -17.25 10.90
N THR A 32 -3.48 -17.13 11.33
CA THR A 32 -4.63 -17.03 10.41
C THR A 32 -4.55 -15.77 9.56
N VAL A 33 -4.32 -14.61 10.19
CA VAL A 33 -4.14 -13.32 9.47
C VAL A 33 -2.95 -13.40 8.50
N THR A 34 -1.83 -14.00 8.93
CA THR A 34 -0.65 -14.26 8.09
C THR A 34 -1.04 -15.03 6.83
N SER A 35 -1.80 -16.12 6.98
CA SER A 35 -2.25 -16.95 5.86
C SER A 35 -3.14 -16.16 4.89
N ILE A 36 -4.03 -15.31 5.42
CA ILE A 36 -4.89 -14.43 4.61
C ILE A 36 -4.03 -13.43 3.81
N MET A 37 -3.05 -12.78 4.44
CA MET A 37 -2.18 -11.81 3.76
C MET A 37 -1.28 -12.47 2.71
N GLY A 38 -0.76 -13.66 3.01
CA GLY A 38 0.02 -14.46 2.06
C GLY A 38 -0.81 -14.90 0.85
N LEU A 39 -2.05 -15.37 1.08
CA LEU A 39 -2.98 -15.71 -0.01
C LEU A 39 -3.32 -14.48 -0.85
N LEU A 40 -3.65 -13.35 -0.21
CA LEU A 40 -3.93 -12.09 -0.90
C LEU A 40 -2.76 -11.69 -1.80
N PHE A 41 -1.53 -11.71 -1.28
CA PHE A 41 -0.32 -11.42 -2.05
C PHE A 41 -0.20 -12.31 -3.29
N LEU A 42 -0.36 -13.63 -3.14
CA LEU A 42 -0.29 -14.58 -4.24
C LEU A 42 -1.42 -14.37 -5.26
N CYS A 43 -2.64 -14.09 -4.81
CA CYS A 43 -3.78 -13.80 -5.69
C CYS A 43 -3.55 -12.53 -6.51
N ILE A 44 -3.03 -11.45 -5.91
CA ILE A 44 -2.72 -10.21 -6.62
C ILE A 44 -1.63 -10.44 -7.67
N LEU A 45 -0.55 -11.13 -7.32
CA LEU A 45 0.51 -11.47 -8.28
C LEU A 45 0.00 -12.39 -9.40
N GLY A 46 -0.78 -13.42 -9.05
CA GLY A 46 -1.42 -14.32 -10.00
C GLY A 46 -2.30 -13.57 -11.00
N ALA A 47 -3.16 -12.68 -10.49
CA ALA A 47 -4.02 -11.85 -11.33
C ALA A 47 -3.25 -10.88 -12.23
N SER A 48 -2.06 -10.43 -11.80
CA SER A 48 -1.21 -9.53 -12.61
C SER A 48 -0.79 -10.16 -13.95
N PHE A 49 -0.63 -11.49 -14.01
CA PHE A 49 -0.27 -12.20 -15.24
C PHE A 49 -1.38 -12.15 -16.31
N LEU A 50 -2.62 -11.84 -15.92
CA LEU A 50 -3.75 -11.65 -16.84
C LEU A 50 -3.74 -10.28 -17.54
N LYS A 51 -2.80 -9.39 -17.18
CA LYS A 51 -2.63 -8.07 -17.78
C LYS A 51 -1.26 -7.95 -18.46
N SER A 52 -1.18 -7.11 -19.48
CA SER A 52 0.09 -6.73 -20.12
C SER A 52 1.02 -6.05 -19.11
N VAL A 53 2.33 -6.20 -19.28
CA VAL A 53 3.34 -5.67 -18.34
C VAL A 53 3.15 -4.17 -18.07
N LYS A 54 2.81 -3.40 -19.11
CA LYS A 54 2.54 -1.96 -19.03
C LYS A 54 1.42 -1.59 -18.04
N ASN A 55 0.50 -2.51 -17.77
CA ASN A 55 -0.69 -2.30 -16.95
C ASN A 55 -0.62 -2.94 -15.57
N ARG A 56 0.55 -3.45 -15.15
CA ARG A 56 0.72 -4.15 -13.88
C ARG A 56 1.02 -3.25 -12.68
N PHE A 57 1.20 -1.94 -12.89
CA PHE A 57 1.66 -1.01 -11.83
C PHE A 57 0.85 -1.17 -10.54
N PHE A 58 -0.48 -1.04 -10.60
CA PHE A 58 -1.35 -1.18 -9.42
C PHE A 58 -1.29 -2.57 -8.77
N PHE A 59 -1.05 -3.64 -9.54
CA PHE A 59 -0.89 -4.97 -8.96
C PHE A 59 0.34 -5.03 -8.07
N TYR A 60 1.47 -4.49 -8.50
CA TYR A 60 2.69 -4.46 -7.68
C TYR A 60 2.56 -3.48 -6.50
N THR A 61 1.91 -2.33 -6.70
CA THR A 61 1.63 -1.37 -5.62
C THR A 61 0.73 -1.97 -4.53
N LEU A 62 -0.16 -2.91 -4.86
CA LEU A 62 -0.99 -3.62 -3.87
C LEU A 62 -0.33 -4.91 -3.34
N ALA A 63 0.46 -5.60 -4.17
CA ALA A 63 1.19 -6.79 -3.75
C ALA A 63 2.27 -6.46 -2.70
N ALA A 64 2.97 -5.33 -2.83
CA ALA A 64 4.01 -4.95 -1.89
C ALA A 64 3.49 -4.79 -0.44
N PRO A 65 2.41 -4.04 -0.15
CA PRO A 65 1.81 -3.99 1.18
C PRO A 65 1.30 -5.35 1.68
N ALA A 66 0.71 -6.17 0.81
CA ALA A 66 0.25 -7.51 1.19
C ALA A 66 1.42 -8.41 1.61
N PHE A 67 2.55 -8.33 0.91
CA PHE A 67 3.78 -9.03 1.29
C PHE A 67 4.36 -8.53 2.62
N VAL A 68 4.44 -7.21 2.81
CA VAL A 68 4.89 -6.63 4.09
C VAL A 68 3.98 -7.11 5.24
N ALA A 69 2.66 -7.07 5.05
CA ALA A 69 1.70 -7.54 6.04
C ALA A 69 1.85 -9.04 6.32
N PHE A 70 2.10 -9.87 5.30
CA PHE A 70 2.40 -11.29 5.47
C PHE A 70 3.64 -11.51 6.37
N VAL A 71 4.74 -10.84 6.09
CA VAL A 71 5.99 -10.98 6.86
C VAL A 71 5.84 -10.46 8.29
N VAL A 72 5.20 -9.30 8.47
CA VAL A 72 4.97 -8.68 9.78
C VAL A 72 4.07 -9.56 10.64
N ASN A 73 2.95 -10.05 10.10
CA ASN A 73 2.07 -10.95 10.84
C ASN A 73 2.77 -12.28 11.15
N PHE A 74 3.59 -12.82 10.24
CA PHE A 74 4.38 -14.01 10.53
C PHE A 74 5.34 -13.78 11.71
N SER A 75 6.01 -12.62 11.77
CA SER A 75 6.87 -12.25 12.89
C SER A 75 6.09 -12.21 14.21
N ILE A 76 4.94 -11.53 14.23
CA ILE A 76 4.11 -11.40 15.44
C ILE A 76 3.56 -12.76 15.88
N ALA A 77 3.02 -13.55 14.94
CA ALA A 77 2.53 -14.90 15.21
C ALA A 77 3.65 -15.78 15.80
N SER A 78 4.86 -15.66 15.26
CA SER A 78 6.03 -16.38 15.76
C SER A 78 6.60 -15.80 17.05
N ASN A 79 5.97 -14.78 17.65
CA ASN A 79 6.42 -14.11 18.86
C ASN A 79 7.79 -13.42 18.73
N LEU A 80 8.03 -12.84 17.55
CA LEU A 80 9.23 -12.09 17.18
C LEU A 80 8.89 -10.63 16.86
N GLY A 81 9.85 -9.73 17.04
CA GLY A 81 9.68 -8.32 16.69
C GLY A 81 8.92 -7.49 17.73
N TRP A 82 9.12 -7.81 19.01
CA TRP A 82 8.54 -7.10 20.15
C TRP A 82 9.60 -6.70 21.19
N THR A 83 9.23 -5.78 22.08
CA THR A 83 10.07 -5.36 23.22
C THR A 83 9.22 -5.07 24.46
N PRO A 84 9.72 -5.30 25.70
CA PRO A 84 8.98 -5.01 26.93
C PRO A 84 9.07 -3.52 27.33
N ILE A 85 7.93 -2.82 27.34
CA ILE A 85 7.82 -1.42 27.74
C ILE A 85 7.00 -1.30 29.02
N ASP A 86 7.48 -0.51 29.98
CA ASP A 86 6.80 -0.33 31.27
C ASP A 86 5.46 0.37 31.07
N VAL A 87 4.42 -0.15 31.72
CA VAL A 87 3.07 0.41 31.59
C VAL A 87 2.94 1.69 32.41
N GLU A 88 2.25 2.69 31.86
CA GLU A 88 1.93 3.91 32.60
C GLU A 88 0.84 3.62 33.65
N TRP A 89 -0.21 2.90 33.23
CA TRP A 89 -1.30 2.50 34.10
C TRP A 89 -1.25 1.02 34.44
N HIS A 90 -0.94 0.76 35.71
CA HIS A 90 -1.07 -0.57 36.28
C HIS A 90 -2.54 -0.90 36.50
N ARG A 91 -2.94 -2.10 36.08
CA ARG A 91 -4.30 -2.61 36.23
C ARG A 91 -4.32 -3.78 37.20
N SER A 92 -5.47 -3.98 37.84
CA SER A 92 -5.70 -5.10 38.76
C SER A 92 -6.28 -6.33 38.09
N ASN A 93 -6.83 -6.22 36.88
CA ASN A 93 -7.33 -7.36 36.12
C ASN A 93 -6.16 -8.24 35.64
N GLY A 94 -6.24 -9.56 35.85
CA GLY A 94 -5.16 -10.51 35.61
C GLY A 94 -4.60 -10.50 34.19
N ASP A 95 -5.44 -10.29 33.17
CA ASP A 95 -5.01 -10.31 31.76
C ASP A 95 -4.14 -9.08 31.38
N VAL A 96 -4.14 -8.03 32.20
CA VAL A 96 -3.43 -6.76 31.97
C VAL A 96 -2.64 -6.30 33.21
N ALA A 97 -2.43 -7.20 34.18
CA ALA A 97 -1.67 -6.94 35.39
C ALA A 97 -0.19 -7.26 35.17
N GLY A 98 0.69 -6.31 35.49
CA GLY A 98 2.14 -6.44 35.33
C GLY A 98 2.83 -5.09 35.26
N ASN A 99 4.15 -5.08 35.34
CA ASN A 99 4.96 -3.85 35.29
C ASN A 99 5.22 -3.40 33.86
N ASN A 100 5.25 -4.34 32.93
CA ASN A 100 5.58 -4.08 31.54
C ASN A 100 4.76 -4.93 30.57
N ARG A 101 4.65 -4.42 29.35
CA ARG A 101 3.79 -4.96 28.30
C ARG A 101 4.59 -5.24 27.05
N GLN A 102 4.18 -6.31 26.36
CA GLN A 102 4.69 -6.65 25.04
C GLN A 102 4.25 -5.60 24.02
N ILE A 103 5.22 -4.92 23.40
CA ILE A 103 4.97 -3.94 22.33
C ILE A 103 5.57 -4.46 21.02
N TRP A 104 4.71 -4.66 20.03
CA TRP A 104 5.07 -5.19 18.70
C TRP A 104 5.66 -4.11 17.79
N TYR A 105 6.91 -3.69 18.02
CA TYR A 105 7.54 -2.66 17.20
C TYR A 105 7.56 -2.99 15.70
N VAL A 106 7.60 -4.28 15.34
CA VAL A 106 7.58 -4.75 13.94
C VAL A 106 6.32 -4.32 13.18
N ARG A 107 5.19 -4.17 13.89
CA ARG A 107 3.92 -3.70 13.32
C ARG A 107 4.09 -2.30 12.73
N TYR A 108 4.72 -1.41 13.48
CA TYR A 108 4.90 -0.02 13.09
C TYR A 108 5.92 0.15 11.97
N ILE A 109 6.96 -0.70 11.94
CA ILE A 109 7.88 -0.80 10.79
C ILE A 109 7.09 -1.21 9.53
N GLY A 110 6.18 -2.17 9.66
CA GLY A 110 5.25 -2.54 8.59
C GLY A 110 4.40 -1.37 8.11
N TRP A 111 3.76 -0.65 9.04
CA TRP A 111 2.92 0.51 8.72
C TRP A 111 3.69 1.63 8.02
N PHE A 112 4.96 1.85 8.38
CA PHE A 112 5.82 2.83 7.73
C PHE A 112 5.99 2.56 6.22
N LEU A 113 5.96 1.29 5.79
CA LEU A 113 5.97 0.92 4.37
C LEU A 113 4.56 0.89 3.78
N VAL A 114 3.62 0.26 4.48
CA VAL A 114 2.26 -0.03 3.98
C VAL A 114 1.45 1.25 3.73
N TRP A 115 1.39 2.17 4.71
CA TRP A 115 0.52 3.33 4.61
C TRP A 115 0.90 4.30 3.48
N PRO A 116 2.19 4.62 3.27
CA PRO A 116 2.58 5.44 2.13
C PRO A 116 2.26 4.79 0.78
N ILE A 117 2.53 3.48 0.63
CA ILE A 117 2.30 2.78 -0.64
C ILE A 117 0.80 2.76 -0.99
N ILE A 118 -0.08 2.50 -0.03
CA ILE A 118 -1.53 2.53 -0.28
C ILE A 118 -2.00 3.95 -0.64
N SER A 119 -1.46 4.97 0.03
CA SER A 119 -1.77 6.37 -0.29
C SER A 119 -1.40 6.74 -1.71
N VAL A 120 -0.22 6.30 -2.18
CA VAL A 120 0.23 6.47 -3.56
C VAL A 120 -0.77 5.83 -4.52
N ALA A 121 -1.18 4.58 -4.28
CA ALA A 121 -2.15 3.90 -5.15
C ALA A 121 -3.45 4.72 -5.31
N ILE A 122 -4.02 5.20 -4.20
CA ILE A 122 -5.28 5.95 -4.20
C ILE A 122 -5.15 7.32 -4.86
N LEU A 123 -4.04 8.03 -4.61
CA LEU A 123 -3.83 9.37 -5.17
C LEU A 123 -3.50 9.34 -6.66
N LEU A 124 -2.80 8.31 -7.13
CA LEU A 124 -2.55 8.12 -8.55
C LEU A 124 -3.84 7.84 -9.34
N THR A 125 -4.85 7.20 -8.74
CA THR A 125 -6.19 7.09 -9.35
C THR A 125 -6.80 8.45 -9.69
N SER A 126 -6.54 9.46 -8.87
CA SER A 126 -7.07 10.83 -9.06
C SER A 126 -6.15 11.75 -9.87
N MET A 127 -4.97 11.28 -10.32
CA MET A 127 -3.96 12.09 -11.03
C MET A 127 -3.65 13.44 -10.36
N VAL A 128 -3.61 13.47 -9.02
CA VAL A 128 -3.22 14.69 -8.31
C VAL A 128 -1.75 15.04 -8.59
N PRO A 129 -1.36 16.33 -8.52
CA PRO A 129 0.02 16.73 -8.62
C PRO A 129 0.96 15.91 -7.72
N THR A 130 2.11 15.51 -8.27
CA THR A 130 3.11 14.68 -7.58
C THR A 130 3.52 15.25 -6.23
N LEU A 131 3.57 16.58 -6.10
CA LEU A 131 3.85 17.25 -4.83
C LEU A 131 2.88 16.84 -3.71
N TYR A 132 1.58 16.71 -4.01
CA TYR A 132 0.59 16.27 -3.02
C TYR A 132 0.72 14.78 -2.68
N ILE A 133 1.17 13.96 -3.64
CA ILE A 133 1.48 12.55 -3.40
C ILE A 133 2.66 12.45 -2.43
N LEU A 134 3.76 13.14 -2.72
CA LEU A 134 4.95 13.16 -1.86
C LEU A 134 4.65 13.70 -0.46
N TRP A 135 3.83 14.75 -0.37
CA TRP A 135 3.37 15.28 0.91
C TRP A 135 2.55 14.25 1.70
N THR A 136 1.65 13.53 1.04
CA THR A 136 0.83 12.49 1.70
C THR A 136 1.69 11.29 2.13
N VAL A 137 2.68 10.90 1.33
CA VAL A 137 3.69 9.88 1.67
C VAL A 137 4.46 10.29 2.93
N PHE A 138 4.92 11.54 3.00
CA PHE A 138 5.58 12.07 4.19
C PHE A 138 4.68 12.03 5.42
N LEU A 139 3.42 12.48 5.30
CA LEU A 139 2.47 12.48 6.42
C LEU A 139 2.16 11.07 6.91
N THR A 140 1.90 10.13 6.01
CA THR A 140 1.58 8.73 6.39
C THR A 140 2.78 7.97 6.94
N GLY A 141 3.99 8.22 6.43
CA GLY A 141 5.23 7.74 7.05
C GLY A 141 5.42 8.33 8.45
N SER A 142 5.16 9.63 8.60
CA SER A 142 5.22 10.33 9.90
C SER A 142 4.20 9.78 10.90
N MET A 143 2.98 9.41 10.47
CA MET A 143 2.01 8.73 11.33
C MET A 143 2.58 7.45 11.94
N ALA A 144 3.23 6.60 11.13
CA ALA A 144 3.83 5.35 11.61
C ALA A 144 5.00 5.60 12.57
N ILE A 145 5.85 6.58 12.28
CA ILE A 145 6.96 6.99 13.17
C ILE A 145 6.42 7.49 14.50
N LEU A 146 5.45 8.40 14.48
CA LEU A 146 4.85 8.97 15.69
C LEU A 146 4.19 7.90 16.55
N ALA A 147 3.46 6.96 15.93
CA ALA A 147 2.87 5.81 16.62
C ALA A 147 3.95 4.89 17.24
N THR A 148 5.06 4.67 16.52
CA THR A 148 6.21 3.90 17.04
C THR A 148 6.80 4.56 18.28
N VAL A 149 7.10 5.86 18.19
CA VAL A 149 7.71 6.61 19.30
C VAL A 149 6.75 6.65 20.49
N ALA A 150 5.46 6.89 20.26
CA ALA A 150 4.45 6.83 21.30
C ALA A 150 4.46 5.46 22.02
N ALA A 151 4.56 4.35 21.28
CA ALA A 151 4.53 3.01 21.86
C ALA A 151 5.78 2.66 22.68
N LEU A 152 6.93 3.29 22.39
CA LEU A 152 8.20 3.02 23.05
C LEU A 152 8.52 3.99 24.19
N VAL A 153 7.85 5.14 24.25
CA VAL A 153 8.00 6.11 25.34
C VAL A 153 7.28 5.59 26.60
N LYS A 154 8.02 5.50 27.70
CA LYS A 154 7.53 5.03 28.99
C LYS A 154 6.79 6.10 29.79
N THR A 155 7.19 7.36 29.62
CA THR A 155 6.60 8.50 30.31
C THR A 155 5.27 8.93 29.66
N ASP A 156 4.53 9.79 30.36
CA ASP A 156 3.31 10.44 29.90
C ASP A 156 3.50 11.25 28.59
N TYR A 157 4.74 11.62 28.24
CA TYR A 157 5.09 12.24 26.95
C TYR A 157 4.65 11.42 25.73
N LYS A 158 4.35 10.12 25.88
CA LYS A 158 3.78 9.30 24.79
C LYS A 158 2.50 9.91 24.20
N TRP A 159 1.71 10.61 25.01
CA TRP A 159 0.44 11.21 24.59
C TRP A 159 0.62 12.42 23.68
N ALA A 160 1.75 13.11 23.76
CA ALA A 160 2.09 14.17 22.81
C ALA A 160 2.30 13.57 21.40
N PHE A 161 3.09 12.49 21.30
CA PHE A 161 3.31 11.79 20.04
C PHE A 161 2.02 11.19 19.48
N TYR A 162 1.16 10.62 20.34
CA TYR A 162 -0.18 10.16 19.97
C TYR A 162 -1.04 11.30 19.41
N THR A 163 -1.02 12.47 20.04
CA THR A 163 -1.77 13.65 19.55
C THR A 163 -1.24 14.15 18.22
N PHE A 164 0.08 14.19 18.03
CA PHE A 164 0.68 14.54 16.74
C PHE A 164 0.33 13.53 15.65
N TRP A 165 0.25 12.24 15.99
CA TRP A 165 -0.22 11.21 15.08
C TRP A 165 -1.68 11.45 14.65
N LEU A 166 -2.58 11.74 15.59
CA LEU A 166 -3.97 12.09 15.27
C LEU A 166 -4.08 13.33 14.38
N PHE A 167 -3.26 14.36 14.65
CA PHE A 167 -3.21 15.55 13.81
C PHE A 167 -2.73 15.23 12.38
N ALA A 168 -1.68 14.42 12.23
CA ALA A 168 -1.21 13.95 10.93
C ALA A 168 -2.30 13.14 10.19
N TRP A 169 -3.06 12.29 10.90
CA TRP A 169 -4.19 11.55 10.32
C TRP A 169 -5.30 12.47 9.79
N LEU A 170 -5.60 13.58 10.47
CA LEU A 170 -6.55 14.58 9.97
C LEU A 170 -6.04 15.28 8.69
N LEU A 171 -4.75 15.63 8.65
CA LEU A 171 -4.12 16.20 7.45
C LEU A 171 -4.13 15.22 6.28
N VAL A 172 -3.90 13.93 6.55
CA VAL A 172 -4.03 12.87 5.54
C VAL A 172 -5.46 12.76 5.05
N GLY A 173 -6.46 12.88 5.93
CA GLY A 173 -7.87 12.96 5.55
C GLY A 173 -8.17 14.09 4.57
N TYR A 174 -7.61 15.28 4.81
CA TYR A 174 -7.72 16.39 3.85
C TYR A 174 -7.10 16.04 2.49
N ASN A 175 -5.89 15.46 2.49
CA ASN A 175 -5.17 15.12 1.26
C ASN A 175 -5.75 13.94 0.49
N LEU A 176 -6.43 12.99 1.17
CA LEU A 176 -7.06 11.83 0.54
C LEU A 176 -8.51 12.08 0.15
N ILE A 177 -9.29 12.82 0.95
CA ILE A 177 -10.74 12.92 0.76
C ILE A 177 -11.14 14.23 0.10
N TRP A 178 -10.55 15.36 0.49
CA TRP A 178 -11.04 16.68 0.07
C TRP A 178 -10.29 17.22 -1.14
N LEU A 179 -8.96 17.27 -1.05
CA LEU A 179 -8.09 17.82 -2.09
C LEU A 179 -8.29 17.13 -3.46
N PRO A 180 -8.36 15.78 -3.56
CA PRO A 180 -8.39 15.12 -4.87
C PRO A 180 -9.75 15.15 -5.56
N ARG A 181 -10.84 15.58 -4.89
CA ARG A 181 -12.22 15.46 -5.43
C ARG A 181 -12.40 16.09 -6.81
N LYS A 182 -11.86 17.30 -6.99
CA LYS A 182 -11.96 18.02 -8.27
C LYS A 182 -11.13 17.34 -9.35
N TYR A 183 -9.95 16.85 -9.01
CA TYR A 183 -9.09 16.10 -9.93
C TYR A 183 -9.77 14.81 -10.38
N ALA A 184 -10.24 13.99 -9.43
CA ALA A 184 -10.92 12.74 -9.73
C ALA A 184 -12.21 12.95 -10.56
N SER A 185 -13.01 13.98 -10.24
CA SER A 185 -14.23 14.31 -10.98
C SER A 185 -13.97 14.75 -12.42
N SER A 186 -12.81 15.34 -12.70
CA SER A 186 -12.43 15.74 -14.07
C SER A 186 -12.10 14.56 -14.98
N LEU A 187 -11.81 13.38 -14.42
CA LEU A 187 -11.45 12.16 -15.15
C LEU A 187 -12.64 11.24 -15.47
N GLY A 188 -13.82 11.55 -14.90
CA GLY A 188 -15.05 10.78 -15.07
C GLY A 188 -15.67 10.32 -13.77
N LEU A 189 -16.97 9.99 -13.81
CA LEU A 189 -17.73 9.50 -12.66
C LEU A 189 -17.23 8.14 -12.15
N ASP A 190 -16.69 7.31 -13.04
CA ASP A 190 -16.05 6.03 -12.70
C ASP A 190 -14.85 6.26 -11.78
N VAL A 191 -13.88 7.08 -12.21
CA VAL A 191 -12.67 7.38 -11.45
C VAL A 191 -12.99 8.10 -10.15
N ALA A 192 -13.89 9.08 -10.18
CA ALA A 192 -14.34 9.81 -9.00
C ALA A 192 -14.92 8.87 -7.93
N ARG A 193 -15.76 7.91 -8.33
CA ARG A 193 -16.35 6.93 -7.41
C ARG A 193 -15.27 6.06 -6.78
N ILE A 194 -14.35 5.53 -7.58
CA ILE A 194 -13.30 4.63 -7.12
C ILE A 194 -12.42 5.33 -6.09
N HIS A 195 -11.96 6.54 -6.41
CA HIS A 195 -11.16 7.34 -5.53
C HIS A 195 -11.92 7.65 -4.22
N ASN A 196 -13.13 8.21 -4.30
CA ASN A 196 -13.88 8.65 -3.11
C ASN A 196 -14.25 7.49 -2.16
N VAL A 197 -14.62 6.33 -2.70
CA VAL A 197 -14.92 5.16 -1.86
C VAL A 197 -13.63 4.65 -1.21
N SER A 198 -12.53 4.55 -1.96
CA SER A 198 -11.25 4.07 -1.43
C SER A 198 -10.69 5.01 -0.36
N SER A 199 -10.70 6.32 -0.62
CA SER A 199 -10.15 7.34 0.29
C SER A 199 -11.00 7.52 1.55
N GLY A 200 -12.33 7.48 1.44
CA GLY A 200 -13.22 7.50 2.60
C GLY A 200 -13.07 6.25 3.47
N PHE A 201 -13.04 5.07 2.84
CA PHE A 201 -12.87 3.79 3.55
C PHE A 201 -11.55 3.72 4.30
N ILE A 202 -10.43 4.00 3.62
CA ILE A 202 -9.10 3.91 4.25
C ILE A 202 -8.95 4.89 5.40
N TRP A 203 -9.40 6.15 5.23
CA TRP A 203 -9.27 7.16 6.27
C TRP A 203 -10.10 6.79 7.50
N GLY A 204 -11.32 6.27 7.30
CA GLY A 204 -12.18 5.79 8.38
C GLY A 204 -11.56 4.61 9.13
N VAL A 205 -11.06 3.61 8.40
CA VAL A 205 -10.37 2.44 8.99
C VAL A 205 -9.09 2.87 9.72
N TRP A 206 -8.30 3.79 9.16
CA TRP A 206 -7.12 4.37 9.83
C TRP A 206 -7.46 5.12 11.11
N GLY A 207 -8.66 5.68 11.23
CA GLY A 207 -9.13 6.29 12.49
C GLY A 207 -9.37 5.26 13.60
N LEU A 208 -9.55 3.98 13.29
CA LEU A 208 -9.74 2.91 14.27
C LEU A 208 -8.42 2.38 14.85
N TYR A 209 -7.30 2.52 14.14
CA TYR A 209 -5.98 2.13 14.63
C TYR A 209 -5.53 2.92 15.88
N PRO A 210 -5.61 4.26 15.93
CA PRO A 210 -5.25 5.01 17.14
C PRO A 210 -6.21 4.73 18.30
N ILE A 211 -7.47 4.39 18.02
CA ILE A 211 -8.40 3.95 19.07
C ILE A 211 -7.90 2.67 19.71
N CYS A 212 -7.54 1.66 18.91
CA CYS A 212 -6.92 0.43 19.41
C CYS A 212 -5.69 0.79 20.24
N TRP A 213 -4.75 1.53 19.65
CA TRP A 213 -3.51 1.96 20.32
C TRP A 213 -3.75 2.60 21.68
N GLY A 214 -4.73 3.51 21.77
CA GLY A 214 -5.08 4.22 22.99
C GLY A 214 -5.59 3.30 24.09
N VAL A 215 -6.33 2.24 23.75
CA VAL A 215 -6.83 1.27 24.73
C VAL A 215 -5.86 0.11 24.99
N SER A 216 -4.91 -0.18 24.10
CA SER A 216 -3.88 -1.23 24.30
C SER A 216 -2.54 -0.64 24.77
N GLU A 217 -1.66 -0.24 23.86
CA GLU A 217 -0.28 0.16 24.15
C GLU A 217 -0.18 1.42 25.02
N GLY A 218 -1.08 2.39 24.80
CA GLY A 218 -1.17 3.59 25.61
C GLY A 218 -1.77 3.28 26.97
N GLY A 219 -3.08 3.01 27.00
CA GLY A 219 -3.89 2.93 28.21
C GLY A 219 -3.80 1.63 29.01
N ASN A 220 -3.22 0.57 28.45
CA ASN A 220 -3.18 -0.77 29.05
C ASN A 220 -4.57 -1.21 29.57
N VAL A 221 -5.62 -1.02 28.76
CA VAL A 221 -7.01 -1.38 29.08
C VAL A 221 -7.35 -2.77 28.56
N ILE A 222 -6.89 -3.12 27.36
CA ILE A 222 -7.09 -4.45 26.74
C ILE A 222 -5.80 -5.26 26.70
N PRO A 223 -5.88 -6.60 26.88
CA PRO A 223 -4.70 -7.46 26.86
C PRO A 223 -4.11 -7.61 25.45
N PRO A 224 -2.82 -8.02 25.32
CA PRO A 224 -2.17 -8.22 24.03
C PRO A 224 -2.94 -9.13 23.06
N ASP A 225 -3.60 -10.19 23.52
CA ASP A 225 -4.43 -11.04 22.65
C ASP A 225 -5.61 -10.27 22.03
N SER A 226 -6.26 -9.40 22.81
CA SER A 226 -7.37 -8.57 22.32
C SER A 226 -6.89 -7.49 21.36
N GLU A 227 -5.71 -6.91 21.61
CA GLU A 227 -5.02 -6.02 20.67
C GLU A 227 -4.77 -6.73 19.33
N LEU A 228 -4.24 -7.96 19.36
CA LEU A 228 -3.97 -8.74 18.16
C LEU A 228 -5.25 -9.05 17.37
N ILE A 229 -6.36 -9.35 18.05
CA ILE A 229 -7.67 -9.53 17.42
C ILE A 229 -8.13 -8.22 16.76
N TYR A 230 -8.06 -7.11 17.50
CA TYR A 230 -8.49 -5.81 17.00
C TYR A 230 -7.72 -5.42 15.74
N TYR A 231 -6.38 -5.33 15.82
CA TYR A 231 -5.58 -4.96 14.65
C TYR A 231 -5.69 -5.98 13.52
N GLY A 232 -5.79 -7.27 13.83
CA GLY A 232 -5.96 -8.30 12.80
C GLY A 232 -7.25 -8.11 11.98
N ILE A 233 -8.34 -7.73 12.64
CA ILE A 233 -9.60 -7.38 11.94
C ILE A 233 -9.40 -6.12 11.08
N LEU A 234 -8.76 -5.08 11.62
CA LEU A 234 -8.48 -3.86 10.84
C LEU A 234 -7.60 -4.16 9.63
N ASP A 235 -6.57 -4.97 9.78
CA ASP A 235 -5.67 -5.35 8.69
C ASP A 235 -6.43 -6.15 7.62
N CYS A 236 -7.36 -7.06 8.01
CA CYS A 236 -8.22 -7.79 7.07
C CYS A 236 -9.18 -6.88 6.30
N LEU A 237 -9.70 -5.81 6.93
CA LEU A 237 -10.50 -4.80 6.25
C LEU A 237 -9.63 -3.93 5.33
N LEU A 238 -8.46 -3.51 5.81
CA LEU A 238 -7.59 -2.57 5.11
C LEU A 238 -6.91 -3.18 3.89
N LEU A 239 -6.44 -4.43 3.98
CA LEU A 239 -5.66 -5.07 2.93
C LEU A 239 -6.60 -5.92 2.05
N PRO A 240 -7.11 -7.10 2.47
CA PRO A 240 -8.00 -7.91 1.65
C PRO A 240 -9.20 -7.17 1.06
N VAL A 241 -10.04 -6.54 1.90
CA VAL A 241 -11.31 -5.95 1.43
C VAL A 241 -11.06 -4.76 0.50
N LEU A 242 -10.23 -3.80 0.93
CA LEU A 242 -9.91 -2.64 0.09
C LEU A 242 -9.19 -3.05 -1.19
N PHE A 243 -8.24 -3.99 -1.16
CA PHE A 243 -7.43 -4.33 -2.34
C PHE A 243 -8.25 -5.13 -3.35
N SER A 244 -9.12 -6.03 -2.88
CA SER A 244 -10.07 -6.71 -3.76
C SER A 244 -11.02 -5.71 -4.43
N TYR A 245 -11.58 -4.75 -3.67
CA TYR A 245 -12.39 -3.67 -4.24
C TYR A 245 -11.59 -2.84 -5.25
N PHE A 246 -10.39 -2.41 -4.88
CA PHE A 246 -9.56 -1.53 -5.69
C PHE A 246 -9.17 -2.19 -7.02
N LEU A 247 -8.77 -3.47 -7.00
CA LEU A 247 -8.46 -4.24 -8.20
C LEU A 247 -9.69 -4.47 -9.08
N TRP A 248 -10.82 -4.85 -8.49
CA TRP A 248 -12.07 -5.02 -9.22
C TRP A 248 -12.48 -3.72 -9.92
N ALA A 249 -12.39 -2.59 -9.21
CA ALA A 249 -12.82 -1.31 -9.74
C ALA A 249 -11.86 -0.76 -10.82
N HIS A 250 -10.56 -1.02 -10.71
CA HIS A 250 -9.57 -0.66 -11.73
C HIS A 250 -9.45 -1.68 -12.87
N TRP A 251 -10.14 -2.82 -12.81
CA TRP A 251 -9.92 -3.93 -13.74
C TRP A 251 -10.04 -3.54 -15.22
N ASN A 252 -10.94 -2.60 -15.52
CA ASN A 252 -11.23 -2.13 -16.88
C ASN A 252 -10.78 -0.68 -17.14
N ILE A 253 -10.07 -0.06 -16.20
CA ILE A 253 -9.50 1.28 -16.40
C ILE A 253 -8.13 1.12 -17.02
N ASP A 254 -7.97 1.66 -18.23
CA ASP A 254 -6.66 1.73 -18.87
C ASP A 254 -5.74 2.66 -18.05
N PRO A 255 -4.60 2.17 -17.53
CA PRO A 255 -3.62 2.99 -16.83
C PRO A 255 -3.13 4.21 -17.64
N ALA A 256 -3.21 4.16 -18.98
CA ALA A 256 -2.92 5.33 -19.82
C ALA A 256 -3.88 6.50 -19.57
N ARG A 257 -5.16 6.24 -19.25
CA ARG A 257 -6.12 7.29 -18.84
C ARG A 257 -5.69 8.00 -17.56
N LEU A 258 -4.88 7.34 -16.73
CA LEU A 258 -4.37 7.85 -15.47
C LEU A 258 -2.95 8.44 -15.60
N GLY A 259 -2.40 8.51 -16.82
CA GLY A 259 -1.01 8.95 -17.05
C GLY A 259 0.04 7.97 -16.50
N LEU A 260 -0.33 6.71 -16.27
CA LEU A 260 0.53 5.68 -15.65
C LEU A 260 1.04 4.64 -16.65
N ALA A 261 1.05 4.98 -17.95
CA ALA A 261 1.58 4.09 -18.97
C ALA A 261 3.08 3.87 -18.74
N MET A 262 3.47 2.68 -18.30
CA MET A 262 4.86 2.32 -18.11
C MET A 262 5.52 2.00 -19.45
N ARG A 263 6.75 2.48 -19.62
CA ARG A 263 7.58 2.18 -20.79
C ARG A 263 7.96 0.69 -20.82
N SER A 264 7.83 0.06 -21.97
CA SER A 264 8.40 -1.26 -22.29
C SER A 264 9.74 -1.14 -23.02
N TYR A 265 10.50 -2.24 -23.08
CA TYR A 265 11.73 -2.32 -23.87
C TYR A 265 11.52 -1.95 -25.34
N GLU A 266 10.36 -2.30 -25.88
CA GLU A 266 9.94 -2.01 -27.26
C GLU A 266 9.57 -0.55 -27.50
N ASP A 267 9.37 0.24 -26.44
CA ASP A 267 9.00 1.65 -26.59
C ASP A 267 10.27 2.48 -26.89
N PRO A 268 10.26 3.30 -27.95
CA PRO A 268 11.40 4.12 -28.33
C PRO A 268 11.78 5.07 -27.20
N LEU A 269 13.09 5.27 -27.00
CA LEU A 269 13.58 6.24 -26.02
C LEU A 269 13.16 7.65 -26.44
N PRO A 270 12.81 8.53 -25.49
CA PRO A 270 12.56 9.94 -25.79
C PRO A 270 13.75 10.55 -26.55
N GLY A 271 13.52 11.07 -27.75
CA GLY A 271 14.56 11.65 -28.61
C GLY A 271 15.30 10.66 -29.52
N THR A 272 14.95 9.36 -29.50
CA THR A 272 15.44 8.40 -30.51
C THR A 272 14.39 8.19 -31.60
N LEU A 273 14.78 8.36 -32.86
CA LEU A 273 13.94 8.02 -34.00
C LEU A 273 13.63 6.51 -33.95
N PRO A 274 12.40 6.07 -34.26
CA PRO A 274 12.10 4.65 -34.34
C PRO A 274 13.02 4.05 -35.41
N HIS A 275 13.82 3.05 -35.02
CA HIS A 275 14.55 2.23 -35.97
C HIS A 275 13.51 1.53 -36.85
N HIS A 276 13.26 2.07 -38.04
CA HIS A 276 12.60 1.33 -39.10
C HIS A 276 13.46 0.09 -39.36
N GLU A 277 12.98 -1.06 -38.89
CA GLU A 277 13.41 -2.34 -39.41
C GLU A 277 13.23 -2.27 -40.93
N LYS A 278 14.35 -2.33 -41.67
CA LYS A 278 14.35 -2.19 -43.13
C LYS A 278 13.44 -3.26 -43.70
N GLN A 279 12.29 -2.86 -44.25
CA GLN A 279 11.53 -3.73 -45.14
C GLN A 279 12.48 -4.18 -46.28
N PRO A 280 12.49 -5.46 -46.66
CA PRO A 280 13.29 -5.92 -47.79
C PRO A 280 12.81 -5.19 -49.04
N VAL A 281 13.68 -4.38 -49.64
CA VAL A 281 13.44 -3.77 -50.95
C VAL A 281 13.35 -4.91 -51.97
N PRO A 282 12.29 -5.01 -52.80
CA PRO A 282 12.27 -5.97 -53.89
C PRO A 282 13.41 -5.68 -54.86
N ALA A 283 14.13 -6.72 -55.28
CA ALA A 283 15.28 -6.61 -56.17
C ALA A 283 14.92 -5.90 -57.50
N PRO A 284 15.85 -5.13 -58.12
CA PRO A 284 15.57 -4.43 -59.36
C PRO A 284 15.40 -5.43 -60.50
N SER A 285 14.26 -5.38 -61.20
CA SER A 285 14.09 -6.07 -62.48
C SER A 285 14.81 -5.28 -63.58
N GLU A 286 15.89 -5.83 -64.13
CA GLU A 286 16.44 -5.37 -65.40
C GLU A 286 15.48 -5.71 -66.56
N GLY A 287 15.19 -4.75 -67.44
CA GLY A 287 14.30 -5.01 -68.57
C GLY A 287 13.97 -3.83 -69.49
N VAL A 288 14.99 -3.37 -70.24
CA VAL A 288 14.91 -2.85 -71.62
C VAL A 288 14.10 -1.57 -71.91
N THR A 289 14.86 -0.53 -72.26
CA THR A 289 14.45 0.68 -72.98
C THR A 289 14.08 0.38 -74.45
N ASN A 290 13.00 0.99 -74.96
CA ASN A 290 12.92 1.40 -76.37
C ASN A 290 12.20 2.75 -76.44
N GLY A 291 12.89 3.74 -77.00
CA GLY A 291 12.48 5.14 -76.99
C GLY A 291 11.63 5.58 -78.17
N SER A 292 11.07 6.78 -78.03
CA SER A 292 10.76 7.69 -79.13
C SER A 292 10.57 9.11 -78.58
N ALA A 293 11.09 10.08 -79.32
CA ALA A 293 11.32 11.50 -79.02
C ALA A 293 10.02 12.36 -78.81
N PRO A 294 10.15 13.65 -78.44
CA PRO A 294 9.09 14.44 -77.79
C PRO A 294 8.16 15.16 -78.78
N ALA A 295 6.91 15.42 -78.35
CA ALA A 295 5.96 16.31 -79.05
C ALA A 295 5.68 17.57 -78.20
N GLU A 296 5.70 18.72 -78.88
CA GLU A 296 5.49 20.10 -78.41
C GLU A 296 4.10 20.39 -77.81
N PRO A 297 3.94 21.52 -77.07
CA PRO A 297 2.71 21.88 -76.36
C PRO A 297 1.80 22.84 -77.15
N ALA A 298 0.50 22.81 -76.86
CA ALA A 298 -0.51 23.76 -77.39
C ALA A 298 -1.62 24.00 -76.33
N PRO A 299 -2.31 25.16 -76.35
CA PRO A 299 -2.42 26.03 -75.17
C PRO A 299 -3.80 26.11 -74.51
N ALA A 300 -3.81 26.78 -73.36
CA ALA A 300 -4.97 27.07 -72.52
C ALA A 300 -5.97 28.02 -73.20
N ALA A 301 -7.26 27.70 -73.05
CA ALA A 301 -8.38 28.58 -73.36
C ALA A 301 -9.01 29.11 -72.06
N ALA A 302 -9.21 30.42 -72.02
CA ALA A 302 -9.89 31.16 -70.97
C ALA A 302 -11.42 31.06 -71.08
N VAL A 303 -12.08 31.08 -69.92
CA VAL A 303 -13.31 31.86 -69.64
C VAL A 303 -13.20 32.38 -68.21
#